data_AF-A0AAV0VYC3-F1
#
_entry.id   AF-A0AAV0VYC3-F1
#
_cell.length_a   1.000
_cell.length_b   1.000
_cell.length_c   1.000
_cell.angle_alpha   90.00
_cell.angle_beta   90.00
_cell.angle_gamma   90.00
#
_symmetry.space_group_name_H-M   'P 1'
#
loop_
_entity.id
_entity.type
_entity.pdbx_description
1 polymer ?
#
loop_
_entity_poly.entity_id
_entity_poly.type
_entity_poly.pdbx_seq_one_letter_code
_entity_poly.pdbx_strand_id
1 'polypeptide(L)'
;MTYGSALVHVKRNYDKLMHAHLKSIQEVRIIKKSKCGILPFVANFEYFAKTAEQIFKETERRTDLDKWYLKLLTVMFETIHSIASEHPKTPSEVIRMENFHHLYALLSQLKIGILDQFRKDAKQKPLEKLNLFFEVEAKVSQGIKESEVGYQVAFSKQELRKVTKEYHGREMKKGFDHLYKNVEKHLSEEENLLQVVWRAMQESWFHNFIRIFH
;
A
#
# COMPACT_ATOMS: atom_id res chain seq x y z
N MET A 1 -46.66 6.33 -16.93
CA MET A 1 -45.23 6.70 -16.77
C MET A 1 -44.51 6.33 -18.05
N THR A 2 -43.92 7.29 -18.76
CA THR A 2 -43.19 7.04 -20.01
C THR A 2 -41.78 6.53 -19.71
N TYR A 3 -41.27 5.63 -20.56
CA TYR A 3 -39.96 4.98 -20.40
C TYR A 3 -38.80 5.97 -20.16
N GLY A 4 -38.90 7.17 -20.75
CA GLY A 4 -37.93 8.26 -20.55
C GLY A 4 -37.87 8.81 -19.11
N SER A 5 -38.99 8.93 -18.40
CA SER A 5 -38.97 9.42 -17.02
C SER A 5 -38.35 8.39 -16.07
N ALA A 6 -38.59 7.10 -16.30
CA ALA A 6 -37.99 6.01 -15.53
C ALA A 6 -36.46 5.98 -15.67
N LEU A 7 -35.93 6.13 -16.90
CA LEU A 7 -34.49 6.15 -17.15
C LEU A 7 -33.75 7.31 -16.48
N VAL A 8 -34.41 8.48 -16.38
CA VAL A 8 -33.89 9.65 -15.65
C VAL A 8 -33.85 9.39 -14.14
N HIS A 9 -34.90 8.77 -13.59
CA HIS A 9 -34.94 8.42 -12.17
C HIS A 9 -33.86 7.39 -11.79
N VAL A 10 -33.66 6.35 -12.62
CA VAL A 10 -32.61 5.35 -12.41
C VAL A 10 -31.23 6.01 -12.41
N LYS A 11 -30.95 6.89 -13.38
CA LYS A 11 -29.67 7.63 -13.44
C LYS A 11 -29.44 8.46 -12.18
N ARG A 12 -30.43 9.24 -11.77
CA ARG A 12 -30.34 10.09 -10.57
C ARG A 12 -30.09 9.27 -9.31
N ASN A 13 -30.74 8.12 -9.17
CA ASN A 13 -30.53 7.25 -8.01
C ASN A 13 -29.13 6.62 -8.03
N TYR A 14 -28.65 6.21 -9.19
CA TYR A 14 -27.28 5.72 -9.37
C TYR A 14 -26.24 6.79 -9.01
N ASP A 15 -26.39 8.01 -9.54
CA ASP A 15 -25.48 9.12 -9.21
C ASP A 15 -25.51 9.43 -7.70
N LYS A 16 -26.69 9.41 -7.06
CA LYS A 16 -26.79 9.58 -5.60
C LYS A 16 -26.04 8.51 -4.83
N LEU A 17 -26.17 7.24 -5.24
CA LEU A 17 -25.45 6.13 -4.63
C LEU A 17 -23.93 6.32 -4.77
N MET A 18 -23.46 6.71 -5.95
CA MET A 18 -22.03 6.96 -6.17
C MET A 18 -21.48 8.13 -5.35
N HIS A 19 -22.24 9.21 -5.23
CA HIS A 19 -21.88 10.32 -4.33
C HIS A 19 -21.84 9.88 -2.86
N ALA A 20 -22.76 8.99 -2.43
CA ALA A 20 -22.75 8.47 -1.07
C ALA A 20 -21.49 7.61 -0.81
N HIS A 21 -21.09 6.75 -1.76
CA HIS A 21 -19.84 6.00 -1.67
C HIS A 21 -18.63 6.94 -1.59
N LEU A 22 -18.57 7.95 -2.45
CA LEU A 22 -17.48 8.93 -2.44
C LEU A 22 -17.37 9.65 -1.09
N LYS A 23 -18.51 10.11 -0.56
CA LYS A 23 -18.58 10.76 0.75
C LYS A 23 -18.13 9.81 1.87
N SER A 24 -18.51 8.54 1.82
CA SER A 24 -18.09 7.55 2.81
C SER A 24 -16.58 7.30 2.84
N ILE A 25 -15.90 7.42 1.69
CA ILE A 25 -14.44 7.34 1.60
C ILE A 25 -13.83 8.57 2.28
N GLN A 26 -14.31 9.78 1.95
CA GLN A 26 -13.76 11.03 2.47
C GLN A 26 -13.98 11.22 3.99
N GLU A 27 -15.12 10.76 4.50
CA GLU A 27 -15.51 10.91 5.91
C GLU A 27 -15.10 9.71 6.78
N VAL A 28 -14.27 8.80 6.24
CA VAL A 28 -13.84 7.61 6.96
C VAL A 28 -13.15 7.98 8.26
N ARG A 29 -13.57 7.34 9.35
CA ARG A 29 -12.96 7.51 10.67
C ARG A 29 -12.10 6.29 10.99
N ILE A 30 -10.82 6.51 11.21
CA ILE A 30 -9.86 5.43 11.51
C ILE A 30 -9.63 5.32 13.01
N ILE A 31 -9.53 4.08 13.49
CA ILE A 31 -9.23 3.77 14.88
C ILE A 31 -7.74 4.04 15.13
N LYS A 32 -7.42 5.20 15.70
CA LYS A 32 -6.03 5.62 15.99
C LYS A 32 -5.39 4.89 17.19
N LYS A 33 -6.15 4.00 17.86
CA LYS A 33 -5.70 3.30 19.09
C LYS A 33 -5.02 1.96 18.82
N SER A 34 -5.19 1.38 17.64
CA SER A 34 -4.67 0.07 17.25
C SER A 34 -3.80 0.17 16.00
N LYS A 35 -3.26 -0.96 15.52
CA LYS A 35 -2.69 -1.04 14.16
C LYS A 35 -3.78 -0.70 13.15
N CYS A 36 -3.35 -0.24 11.97
CA CYS A 36 -4.21 0.12 10.85
C CYS A 36 -3.90 -0.86 9.73
N GLY A 37 -4.86 -1.73 9.41
CA GLY A 37 -4.75 -2.72 8.33
C GLY A 37 -5.38 -2.21 7.04
N ILE A 38 -6.11 -3.09 6.34
CA ILE A 38 -6.84 -2.71 5.14
C ILE A 38 -7.99 -1.77 5.52
N LEU A 39 -8.04 -0.63 4.83
CA LEU A 39 -9.05 0.39 5.10
C LEU A 39 -10.43 -0.14 4.67
N PRO A 40 -11.51 0.15 5.43
CA PRO A 40 -12.83 -0.39 5.13
C PRO A 40 -13.31 -0.10 3.70
N PHE A 41 -13.02 1.09 3.18
CA PHE A 41 -13.40 1.45 1.82
C PHE A 41 -12.58 0.71 0.75
N VAL A 42 -11.35 0.29 1.06
CA VAL A 42 -10.51 -0.53 0.17
C VAL A 42 -11.08 -1.94 0.11
N ALA A 43 -11.34 -2.56 1.27
CA ALA A 43 -11.93 -3.90 1.35
C ALA A 43 -13.33 -3.96 0.68
N ASN A 44 -14.17 -2.95 0.94
CA ASN A 44 -15.53 -2.91 0.38
C ASN A 44 -15.57 -2.60 -1.13
N PHE A 45 -14.51 -2.01 -1.68
CA PHE A 45 -14.45 -1.66 -3.09
C PHE A 45 -14.49 -2.89 -3.99
N GLU A 46 -13.93 -4.03 -3.57
CA GLU A 46 -13.98 -5.28 -4.32
C GLU A 46 -15.42 -5.72 -4.60
N TYR A 47 -16.24 -5.80 -3.55
CA TYR A 47 -17.65 -6.21 -3.67
C TYR A 47 -18.41 -5.27 -4.58
N PHE A 48 -18.22 -3.96 -4.39
CA PHE A 48 -18.82 -2.93 -5.22
C PHE A 48 -18.43 -3.08 -6.70
N ALA A 49 -17.13 -3.17 -6.99
CA ALA A 49 -16.62 -3.24 -8.36
C ALA A 49 -17.09 -4.53 -9.07
N LYS A 50 -17.01 -5.68 -8.40
CA LYS A 50 -17.51 -6.95 -8.96
C LYS A 50 -19.01 -6.88 -9.30
N THR A 51 -19.81 -6.31 -8.40
CA THR A 51 -21.26 -6.15 -8.61
C THR A 51 -21.54 -5.17 -9.74
N ALA A 52 -20.84 -4.03 -9.79
CA ALA A 52 -21.01 -3.03 -10.83
C ALA A 52 -20.62 -3.57 -12.21
N GLU A 53 -19.51 -4.32 -12.31
CA GLU A 53 -19.11 -4.98 -13.55
C GLU A 53 -20.15 -6.00 -14.01
N GLN A 54 -20.72 -6.80 -13.11
CA GLN A 54 -21.77 -7.77 -13.48
C GLN A 54 -23.02 -7.08 -14.07
N ILE A 55 -23.39 -5.90 -13.56
CA ILE A 55 -24.59 -5.17 -13.99
C ILE A 55 -24.35 -4.37 -15.28
N PHE A 56 -23.21 -3.69 -15.39
CA PHE A 56 -23.02 -2.64 -16.40
C PHE A 56 -22.13 -3.03 -17.58
N LYS A 57 -21.42 -4.17 -17.54
CA LYS A 57 -20.40 -4.57 -18.52
C LYS A 57 -20.85 -4.47 -19.98
N GLU A 58 -22.09 -4.82 -20.28
CA GLU A 58 -22.63 -4.86 -21.66
C GLU A 58 -23.67 -3.74 -21.89
N THR A 59 -23.70 -2.73 -21.03
CA THR A 59 -24.72 -1.67 -21.09
C THR A 59 -24.16 -0.37 -21.68
N GLU A 60 -25.03 0.43 -22.31
CA GLU A 60 -24.69 1.78 -22.78
C GLU A 60 -24.21 2.73 -21.66
N ARG A 61 -24.47 2.39 -20.39
CA ARG A 61 -24.04 3.18 -19.23
C ARG A 61 -22.63 2.85 -18.73
N ARG A 62 -21.89 1.96 -19.41
CA ARG A 62 -20.51 1.62 -19.07
C ARG A 62 -19.62 2.85 -18.94
N THR A 63 -19.74 3.80 -19.85
CA THR A 63 -18.97 5.05 -19.84
C THR A 63 -19.21 5.90 -18.59
N ASP A 64 -20.41 5.86 -18.03
CA ASP A 64 -20.72 6.57 -16.77
C ASP A 64 -20.08 5.85 -15.57
N LEU A 65 -20.09 4.52 -15.54
CA LEU A 65 -19.38 3.72 -14.53
C LEU A 65 -17.86 3.97 -14.58
N ASP A 66 -17.28 4.05 -15.77
CA ASP A 66 -15.84 4.31 -15.95
C ASP A 66 -15.42 5.66 -15.35
N LYS A 67 -16.22 6.72 -15.58
CA LYS A 67 -15.99 8.03 -14.94
C LYS A 67 -16.09 7.94 -13.41
N TRP A 68 -17.03 7.16 -12.90
CA TRP A 68 -17.18 6.95 -11.47
C TRP A 68 -16.01 6.18 -10.85
N TYR A 69 -15.49 5.15 -11.52
CA TYR A 69 -14.29 4.47 -11.04
C TYR A 69 -13.08 5.38 -10.96
N LEU A 70 -12.84 6.20 -11.99
CA LEU A 70 -11.74 7.17 -11.97
C LEU A 70 -11.87 8.08 -10.73
N LYS A 71 -13.05 8.64 -10.49
CA LYS A 71 -13.30 9.53 -9.36
C LYS A 71 -13.13 8.82 -8.01
N LEU A 72 -13.68 7.62 -7.87
CA LEU A 72 -13.59 6.83 -6.64
C LEU A 72 -12.14 6.47 -6.32
N LEU A 73 -11.39 5.94 -7.30
CA LEU A 73 -9.99 5.54 -7.08
C LEU A 73 -9.08 6.73 -6.82
N THR A 74 -9.29 7.89 -7.48
CA THR A 74 -8.57 9.12 -7.14
C THR A 74 -8.75 9.46 -5.66
N VAL A 75 -10.00 9.51 -5.19
CA VAL A 75 -10.31 9.86 -3.79
C VAL A 75 -9.77 8.79 -2.83
N MET A 76 -9.85 7.50 -3.18
CA MET A 76 -9.29 6.42 -2.37
C MET A 76 -7.77 6.57 -2.19
N PHE A 77 -7.03 6.85 -3.27
CA PHE A 77 -5.58 7.05 -3.22
C PHE A 77 -5.22 8.25 -2.34
N GLU A 78 -5.88 9.40 -2.55
CA GLU A 78 -5.68 10.60 -1.74
C GLU A 78 -5.97 10.34 -0.24
N THR A 79 -7.05 9.62 0.04
CA THR A 79 -7.48 9.29 1.40
C THR A 79 -6.49 8.31 2.06
N ILE A 80 -5.99 7.31 1.34
CA ILE A 80 -4.92 6.41 1.83
C ILE A 80 -3.67 7.24 2.21
N HIS A 81 -3.26 8.20 1.37
CA HIS A 81 -2.11 9.05 1.65
C HIS A 81 -2.30 9.94 2.88
N SER A 82 -3.47 10.55 3.03
CA SER A 82 -3.82 11.36 4.21
C SER A 82 -3.80 10.51 5.47
N ILE A 83 -4.51 9.37 5.48
CA ILE A 83 -4.55 8.47 6.65
C ILE A 83 -3.16 7.97 7.01
N ALA A 84 -2.37 7.54 6.02
CA ALA A 84 -1.02 7.05 6.25
C ALA A 84 -0.15 8.11 6.94
N SER A 85 -0.29 9.39 6.58
CA SER A 85 0.51 10.49 7.13
C SER A 85 0.06 10.90 8.54
N GLU A 86 -1.20 10.66 8.90
CA GLU A 86 -1.79 11.08 10.18
C GLU A 86 -1.85 9.97 11.24
N HIS A 87 -1.61 8.71 10.86
CA HIS A 87 -1.81 7.58 11.76
C HIS A 87 -0.66 7.45 12.78
N PRO A 88 -0.93 7.49 14.10
CA PRO A 88 0.13 7.62 15.11
C PRO A 88 0.85 6.31 15.46
N LYS A 89 0.29 5.15 15.11
CA LYS A 89 0.79 3.84 15.57
C LYS A 89 1.32 2.91 14.49
N THR A 90 0.92 3.14 13.24
CA THR A 90 1.28 2.27 12.11
C THR A 90 2.07 3.13 11.16
N PRO A 91 3.29 2.74 10.80
CA PRO A 91 4.11 3.49 9.87
C PRO A 91 3.37 3.77 8.55
N SER A 92 3.56 4.98 8.02
CA SER A 92 2.90 5.42 6.80
C SER A 92 3.23 4.53 5.60
N GLU A 93 4.43 3.97 5.56
CA GLU A 93 4.92 3.04 4.54
C GLU A 93 4.16 1.72 4.60
N VAL A 94 3.85 1.21 5.80
CA VAL A 94 3.10 -0.04 5.99
C VAL A 94 1.65 0.13 5.56
N ILE A 95 0.98 1.21 6.01
CA ILE A 95 -0.41 1.49 5.61
C ILE A 95 -0.53 1.57 4.10
N ARG A 96 0.39 2.33 3.45
CA ARG A 96 0.41 2.47 2.00
C ARG A 96 0.65 1.11 1.33
N MET A 97 1.65 0.35 1.79
CA MET A 97 2.00 -0.93 1.20
C MET A 97 0.82 -1.91 1.22
N GLU A 98 0.18 -2.14 2.37
CA GLU A 98 -0.94 -3.09 2.48
C GLU A 98 -2.13 -2.67 1.61
N ASN A 99 -2.56 -1.41 1.70
CA ASN A 99 -3.74 -0.93 0.98
C ASN A 99 -3.52 -0.88 -0.54
N PHE A 100 -2.34 -0.47 -1.00
CA PHE A 100 -2.04 -0.48 -2.44
C PHE A 100 -1.78 -1.88 -2.98
N HIS A 101 -1.24 -2.81 -2.16
CA HIS A 101 -1.13 -4.22 -2.53
C HIS A 101 -2.52 -4.81 -2.82
N HIS A 102 -3.46 -4.60 -1.89
CA HIS A 102 -4.85 -5.05 -2.05
C HIS A 102 -5.49 -4.47 -3.32
N LEU A 103 -5.37 -3.15 -3.52
CA LEU A 103 -5.90 -2.49 -4.74
C LEU A 103 -5.22 -3.02 -6.01
N TYR A 104 -3.92 -3.25 -6.01
CA TYR A 104 -3.22 -3.82 -7.15
C TYR A 104 -3.74 -5.22 -7.50
N ALA A 105 -3.92 -6.08 -6.49
CA ALA A 105 -4.45 -7.43 -6.67
C ALA A 105 -5.86 -7.37 -7.30
N LEU A 106 -6.74 -6.55 -6.73
CA LEU A 106 -8.10 -6.35 -7.23
C LEU A 106 -8.13 -5.82 -8.67
N LEU A 107 -7.40 -4.74 -8.95
CA LEU A 107 -7.37 -4.14 -10.29
C LEU A 107 -6.75 -5.09 -11.34
N SER A 108 -5.81 -5.93 -10.92
CA SER A 108 -5.22 -6.97 -11.78
C SER A 108 -6.20 -8.09 -12.11
N GLN A 109 -7.15 -8.39 -11.21
CA GLN A 109 -8.23 -9.34 -11.46
C GLN A 109 -9.31 -8.73 -12.37
N LEU A 110 -9.73 -7.48 -12.11
CA LEU A 110 -10.80 -6.82 -12.86
C LEU A 110 -10.40 -6.51 -14.32
N LYS A 111 -9.12 -6.16 -14.57
CA LYS A 111 -8.57 -5.87 -15.91
C LYS A 111 -9.36 -4.80 -16.69
N ILE A 112 -9.86 -3.79 -15.98
CA ILE A 112 -10.58 -2.66 -16.58
C ILE A 112 -9.56 -1.68 -17.17
N GLY A 113 -9.56 -1.51 -18.49
CA GLY A 113 -8.53 -0.75 -19.22
C GLY A 113 -8.36 0.70 -18.75
N ILE A 114 -9.45 1.41 -18.45
CA ILE A 114 -9.37 2.81 -17.99
C ILE A 114 -8.69 2.96 -16.62
N LEU A 115 -8.57 1.87 -15.86
CA LEU A 115 -7.96 1.83 -14.52
C LEU A 115 -6.51 1.33 -14.56
N ASP A 116 -5.94 1.11 -15.75
CA ASP A 116 -4.57 0.61 -15.90
C ASP A 116 -3.52 1.49 -15.25
N GLN A 117 -3.73 2.82 -15.28
CA GLN A 117 -2.81 3.75 -14.62
C GLN A 117 -2.86 3.56 -13.11
N PHE A 118 -4.06 3.51 -12.50
CA PHE A 118 -4.21 3.19 -11.08
C PHE A 118 -3.63 1.83 -10.72
N ARG A 119 -3.77 0.82 -11.57
CA ARG A 119 -3.13 -0.49 -11.35
C ARG A 119 -1.60 -0.35 -11.34
N LYS A 120 -1.02 0.41 -12.26
CA LYS A 120 0.43 0.67 -12.29
C LYS A 120 0.91 1.49 -11.09
N ASP A 121 0.11 2.44 -10.63
CA ASP A 121 0.44 3.29 -9.48
C ASP A 121 0.27 2.54 -8.16
N ALA A 122 -0.77 1.70 -8.03
CA ALA A 122 -0.97 0.77 -6.93
C ALA A 122 0.10 -0.33 -6.90
N LYS A 123 0.68 -0.65 -8.06
CA LYS A 123 1.87 -1.50 -8.16
C LYS A 123 3.06 -0.74 -7.56
N GLN A 124 3.08 -0.66 -6.24
CA GLN A 124 4.23 -0.14 -5.54
C GLN A 124 5.45 -1.02 -5.88
N LYS A 125 6.63 -0.39 -5.95
CA LYS A 125 7.91 -1.03 -5.66
C LYS A 125 8.11 -0.94 -4.13
N PRO A 126 7.38 -1.72 -3.34
CA PRO A 126 7.03 -1.39 -1.97
C PRO A 126 8.19 -1.68 -1.01
N LEU A 127 9.22 -2.38 -1.49
CA LEU A 127 10.22 -3.02 -0.63
C LEU A 127 11.44 -2.15 -0.41
N GLU A 128 11.86 -1.36 -1.38
CA GLU A 128 13.07 -0.53 -1.21
C GLU A 128 12.86 0.56 -0.15
N LYS A 129 11.70 1.24 -0.17
CA LYS A 129 11.37 2.27 0.83
C LYS A 129 11.04 1.67 2.19
N LEU A 130 10.38 0.50 2.22
CA LEU A 130 10.05 -0.19 3.46
C LEU A 130 11.30 -0.82 4.11
N ASN A 131 12.23 -1.36 3.31
CA ASN A 131 13.54 -1.82 3.77
C ASN A 131 14.37 -0.67 4.34
N LEU A 132 14.44 0.45 3.61
CA LEU A 132 15.13 1.63 4.10
C LEU A 132 14.52 2.12 5.41
N PHE A 133 13.18 2.15 5.51
CA PHE A 133 12.49 2.51 6.75
C PHE A 133 12.89 1.59 7.91
N PHE A 134 12.81 0.27 7.75
CA PHE A 134 13.18 -0.66 8.82
C PHE A 134 14.68 -0.62 9.16
N GLU A 135 15.54 -0.33 8.18
CA GLU A 135 16.97 -0.11 8.44
C GLU A 135 17.21 1.14 9.28
N VAL A 136 16.51 2.25 8.97
CA VAL A 136 16.56 3.47 9.78
C VAL A 136 16.00 3.23 11.18
N GLU A 137 14.83 2.57 11.31
CA GLU A 137 14.21 2.24 12.60
C GLU A 137 15.16 1.38 13.47
N ALA A 138 15.82 0.39 12.87
CA ALA A 138 16.79 -0.46 13.56
C ALA A 138 17.98 0.36 14.11
N LYS A 139 18.54 1.27 13.31
CA LYS A 139 19.66 2.15 13.74
C LYS A 139 19.23 3.12 14.83
N VAL A 140 18.03 3.70 14.73
CA VAL A 140 17.48 4.58 15.77
C VAL A 140 17.27 3.81 17.08
N SER A 141 16.79 2.57 17.03
CA SER A 141 16.64 1.72 18.22
C SER A 141 17.97 1.38 18.92
N GLN A 142 19.09 1.47 18.20
CA GLN A 142 20.44 1.31 18.74
C GLN A 142 21.01 2.62 19.33
N GLY A 143 20.22 3.70 19.37
CA GLY A 143 20.60 4.99 19.95
C GLY A 143 21.23 5.98 18.97
N ILE A 144 21.28 5.67 17.67
CA ILE A 144 21.77 6.58 16.63
C ILE A 144 20.70 7.63 16.35
N LYS A 145 21.04 8.91 16.40
CA LYS A 145 20.07 9.98 16.12
C LYS A 145 19.64 9.94 14.65
N GLU A 146 18.35 10.16 14.37
CA GLU A 146 17.81 10.17 12.99
C GLU A 146 18.61 11.07 12.03
N SER A 147 19.10 12.22 12.51
CA SER A 147 19.95 13.15 11.75
C SER A 147 21.31 12.57 11.34
N GLU A 148 21.83 11.61 12.10
CA GLU A 148 23.11 10.93 11.87
C GLU A 148 22.93 9.69 10.99
N VAL A 149 21.73 9.10 10.96
CA VAL A 149 21.42 7.94 10.11
C VAL A 149 21.55 8.30 8.63
N GLY A 150 21.04 9.46 8.19
CA GLY A 150 21.18 9.91 6.80
C GLY A 150 22.63 10.15 6.35
N TYR A 151 23.47 10.61 7.28
CA TYR A 151 24.91 10.79 7.05
C TYR A 151 25.69 9.47 7.04
N GLN A 152 25.29 8.47 7.84
CA GLN A 152 25.90 7.15 7.86
C GLN A 152 25.39 6.21 6.75
N VAL A 153 24.17 6.40 6.24
CA VAL A 153 23.66 5.65 5.07
C VAL A 153 24.49 5.94 3.81
N ALA A 154 25.17 7.08 3.77
CA ALA A 154 26.28 7.35 2.84
C ALA A 154 27.60 6.75 3.38
N PHE A 155 27.66 5.43 3.58
CA PHE A 155 28.91 4.80 4.01
C PHE A 155 30.03 5.06 2.99
N SER A 156 31.21 5.47 3.47
CA SER A 156 32.40 5.52 2.63
C SER A 156 32.78 4.08 2.22
N LYS A 157 33.30 3.91 0.99
CA LYS A 157 33.80 2.60 0.49
C LYS A 157 34.82 1.93 1.44
N GLN A 158 35.50 2.70 2.30
CA GLN A 158 36.46 2.20 3.28
C GLN A 158 35.80 1.65 4.55
N GLU A 159 34.74 2.31 5.05
CA GLU A 159 33.97 1.83 6.20
C GLU A 159 33.23 0.54 5.86
N LEU A 160 32.60 0.44 4.67
CA LEU A 160 31.98 -0.80 4.19
C LEU A 160 32.97 -1.97 4.17
N ARG A 161 34.23 -1.73 3.76
CA ARG A 161 35.25 -2.79 3.72
C ARG A 161 35.72 -3.25 5.10
N LYS A 162 35.77 -2.36 6.10
CA LYS A 162 36.09 -2.73 7.50
C LYS A 162 34.93 -3.50 8.13
N VAL A 163 33.73 -2.95 8.02
CA VAL A 163 32.49 -3.55 8.49
C VAL A 163 32.30 -4.95 7.86
N THR A 164 32.58 -5.12 6.57
CA THR A 164 32.50 -6.42 5.88
C THR A 164 33.54 -7.44 6.35
N LYS A 165 34.73 -6.99 6.76
CA LYS A 165 35.78 -7.86 7.32
C LYS A 165 35.44 -8.34 8.73
N GLU A 166 34.62 -7.58 9.45
CA GLU A 166 34.17 -7.85 10.83
C GLU A 166 32.74 -8.40 10.91
N TYR A 167 31.98 -8.40 9.81
CA TYR A 167 30.60 -8.89 9.72
C TYR A 167 30.53 -10.42 9.81
N HIS A 168 30.54 -10.93 11.04
CA HIS A 168 30.25 -12.33 11.33
C HIS A 168 28.79 -12.65 11.03
N GLY A 169 28.49 -13.85 10.49
CA GLY A 169 27.11 -14.31 10.22
C GLY A 169 26.15 -14.28 11.41
N ARG A 170 26.68 -14.08 12.63
CA ARG A 170 25.91 -13.83 13.85
C ARG A 170 25.23 -12.46 13.86
N GLU A 171 25.86 -11.42 13.31
CA GLU A 171 25.25 -10.08 13.17
C GLU A 171 24.23 -10.04 12.04
N MET A 172 24.50 -10.74 10.92
CA MET A 172 23.51 -10.91 9.86
C MET A 172 22.24 -11.59 10.38
N LYS A 173 22.38 -12.67 11.14
CA LYS A 173 21.24 -13.37 11.74
C LYS A 173 20.44 -12.46 12.67
N LYS A 174 21.11 -11.67 13.51
CA LYS A 174 20.44 -10.68 14.37
C LYS A 174 19.70 -9.59 13.57
N GLY A 175 20.29 -9.10 12.48
CA GLY A 175 19.66 -8.12 11.59
C GLY A 175 18.40 -8.68 10.93
N PHE A 176 18.47 -9.91 10.40
CA PHE A 176 17.31 -10.61 9.85
C PHE A 176 16.23 -10.86 10.90
N ASP A 177 16.59 -11.34 12.09
CA ASP A 177 15.65 -11.58 13.19
C ASP A 177 14.95 -10.28 13.63
N HIS A 178 15.66 -9.16 13.62
CA HIS A 178 15.11 -7.84 13.95
C HIS A 178 14.18 -7.32 12.85
N LEU A 179 14.59 -7.41 11.58
CA LEU A 179 13.76 -7.04 10.44
C LEU A 179 12.46 -7.85 10.41
N TYR A 180 12.55 -9.16 10.61
CA TYR A 180 11.39 -10.04 10.68
C TYR A 180 10.40 -9.59 11.77
N LYS A 181 10.90 -9.33 12.98
CA LYS A 181 10.09 -8.86 14.11
C LYS A 181 9.47 -7.49 13.85
N ASN A 182 10.16 -6.57 13.18
CA ASN A 182 9.60 -5.26 12.87
C ASN A 182 8.50 -5.34 11.81
N VAL A 183 8.66 -6.22 10.81
CA VAL A 183 7.62 -6.49 9.82
C VAL A 183 6.40 -7.12 10.51
N GLU A 184 6.59 -8.19 11.29
CA GLU A 184 5.53 -8.87 12.04
C GLU A 184 4.81 -7.91 13.02
N LYS A 185 5.55 -7.02 13.67
CA LYS A 185 5.00 -6.02 14.60
C LYS A 185 4.10 -5.01 13.90
N HIS A 186 4.38 -4.61 12.67
CA HIS A 186 3.64 -3.51 12.03
C HIS A 186 2.60 -3.98 11.02
N LEU A 187 2.80 -5.13 10.39
CA LEU A 187 1.81 -5.70 9.49
C LEU A 187 0.52 -6.07 10.24
N SER A 188 -0.59 -5.92 9.53
CA SER A 188 -1.86 -6.52 9.90
C SER A 188 -1.85 -8.02 9.63
N GLU A 189 -2.74 -8.76 10.29
CA GLU A 189 -2.90 -10.21 10.09
C GLU A 189 -3.66 -10.52 8.78
N GLU A 190 -4.17 -9.48 8.11
CA GLU A 190 -4.95 -9.59 6.89
C GLU A 190 -4.05 -9.98 5.71
N GLU A 191 -4.56 -10.84 4.81
CA GLU A 191 -3.90 -11.32 3.59
C GLU A 191 -2.59 -12.12 3.76
N ASN A 192 -2.15 -12.44 4.98
CA ASN A 192 -0.91 -13.20 5.25
C ASN A 192 0.33 -12.62 4.53
N LEU A 193 0.41 -11.29 4.40
CA LEU A 193 1.46 -10.61 3.63
C LEU A 193 2.86 -10.78 4.22
N LEU A 194 2.97 -11.20 5.48
CA LEU A 194 4.25 -11.40 6.18
C LEU A 194 5.24 -12.23 5.35
N GLN A 195 4.81 -13.36 4.80
CA GLN A 195 5.71 -14.23 4.02
C GLN A 195 6.14 -13.61 2.69
N VAL A 196 5.23 -12.88 2.04
CA VAL A 196 5.49 -12.22 0.75
C VAL A 196 6.46 -11.05 0.96
N VAL A 197 6.18 -10.19 1.94
CA VAL A 197 7.04 -9.08 2.32
C VAL A 197 8.41 -9.62 2.74
N TRP A 198 8.44 -10.61 3.62
CA TRP A 198 9.68 -11.20 4.13
C TRP A 198 10.60 -11.72 3.02
N ARG A 199 10.08 -12.53 2.09
CA ARG A 199 10.88 -13.05 0.96
C ARG A 199 11.47 -11.93 0.13
N ALA A 200 10.66 -10.91 -0.15
CA ALA A 200 11.10 -9.84 -1.01
C ALA A 200 12.08 -8.88 -0.31
N MET A 201 12.04 -8.77 1.03
CA MET A 201 13.10 -8.15 1.83
C MET A 201 14.40 -8.93 1.77
N GLN A 202 14.32 -10.27 1.90
CA GLN A 202 15.49 -11.14 1.76
C GLN A 202 16.14 -10.95 0.39
N GLU A 203 15.37 -10.99 -0.70
CA GLU A 203 15.87 -10.77 -2.07
C GLU A 203 16.54 -9.41 -2.25
N SER A 204 15.92 -8.33 -1.76
CA SER A 204 16.51 -6.98 -1.82
C SER A 204 17.81 -6.88 -1.04
N TRP A 205 17.89 -7.51 0.13
CA TRP A 205 19.11 -7.57 0.93
C TRP A 205 20.22 -8.34 0.20
N PHE A 206 19.93 -9.51 -0.37
CA PHE A 206 20.90 -10.28 -1.15
C PHE A 206 21.39 -9.49 -2.37
N HIS A 207 20.49 -8.81 -3.08
CA HIS A 207 20.85 -8.00 -4.23
C HIS A 207 21.79 -6.85 -3.84
N ASN A 208 21.50 -6.13 -2.77
CA ASN A 208 22.35 -5.05 -2.26
C ASN A 208 23.69 -5.57 -1.74
N PHE A 209 23.68 -6.71 -1.05
CA PHE A 209 24.90 -7.37 -0.56
C PHE A 209 25.82 -7.70 -1.74
N ILE A 210 25.34 -8.44 -2.74
CA ILE A 210 26.13 -8.82 -3.94
C ILE A 210 26.71 -7.59 -4.65
N ARG A 211 25.96 -6.49 -4.70
CA ARG A 211 26.37 -5.23 -5.35
C ARG A 211 27.48 -4.48 -4.60
N ILE A 212 27.72 -4.77 -3.33
CA ILE A 212 28.82 -4.20 -2.54
C ILE A 212 30.14 -4.96 -2.80
N PHE A 213 30.07 -6.21 -3.29
CA PHE A 213 31.23 -7.07 -3.57
C PHE A 213 31.70 -7.06 -5.04
N HIS A 214 30.99 -6.38 -5.93
CA HIS A 214 31.38 -6.13 -7.32
C HIS A 214 31.59 -4.63 -7.57
#